data_AF-A0A924CYX9-F1
#
_entry.id   AF-A0A924CYX9-F1
#
_cell.length_a   1.000
_cell.length_b   1.000
_cell.length_c   1.000
_cell.angle_alpha   90.00
_cell.angle_beta   90.00
_cell.angle_gamma   90.00
#
_symmetry.space_group_name_H-M   'P 1'
#
loop_
_entity.id
_entity.type
_entity.pdbx_description
1 polymer ?
#
loop_
_entity_poly.entity_id
_entity_poly.type
_entity_poly.pdbx_seq_one_letter_code
_entity_poly.pdbx_strand_id
1 'polypeptide(L)'
;MIRLLAFLALVFASPALAAPGMWVVRDADTEITLFGTVHALAKDDPWFGPAIKARLDAADTLVLETIIPADKAALASIVMAMGTRAVPKPLEARVSKKAAPQLALAAQRTGLALPVFDRMDTWLAATILGEASLAQIGIEAASGVEPALDARARAAGKPVIGLESIEQQLGYFDAMPEVDQVAMLEATLDDLGTAKADSDR
;
A
#
# COMPACT_ATOMS: atom_id res chain seq x y z
N MET A 1 -59.35 29.07 16.76
CA MET A 1 -58.68 27.76 16.61
C MET A 1 -57.92 27.76 15.29
N ILE A 2 -56.63 28.10 15.29
CA ILE A 2 -55.75 28.05 14.10
C ILE A 2 -54.62 27.09 14.46
N ARG A 3 -54.55 25.95 13.77
CA ARG A 3 -53.50 24.95 13.90
C ARG A 3 -52.27 25.43 13.12
N LEU A 4 -51.16 25.69 13.82
CA LEU A 4 -49.87 25.94 13.20
C LEU A 4 -49.16 24.58 13.06
N LEU A 5 -49.07 24.05 11.84
CA LEU A 5 -48.16 22.96 11.52
C LEU A 5 -46.77 23.55 11.26
N ALA A 6 -45.82 23.31 12.16
CA ALA A 6 -44.41 23.53 11.90
C ALA A 6 -43.83 22.27 11.25
N PHE A 7 -43.44 22.35 9.98
CA PHE A 7 -42.66 21.33 9.30
C PHE A 7 -41.19 21.50 9.73
N LEU A 8 -40.67 20.55 10.51
CA LEU A 8 -39.25 20.44 10.81
C LEU A 8 -38.61 19.58 9.72
N ALA A 9 -38.00 20.23 8.71
CA ALA A 9 -37.14 19.53 7.75
C ALA A 9 -35.78 19.28 8.43
N LEU A 10 -35.60 18.08 9.00
CA LEU A 10 -34.28 17.60 9.40
C LEU A 10 -33.49 17.31 8.13
N VAL A 11 -32.52 18.15 7.80
CA VAL A 11 -31.50 17.82 6.80
C VAL A 11 -30.59 16.77 7.41
N PHE A 12 -30.80 15.50 7.06
CA PHE A 12 -29.82 14.45 7.33
C PHE A 12 -28.64 14.67 6.37
N ALA A 13 -27.60 15.34 6.84
CA ALA A 13 -26.29 15.26 6.21
C ALA A 13 -25.73 13.87 6.50
N SER A 14 -25.92 12.92 5.60
CA SER A 14 -25.18 11.66 5.64
C SER A 14 -23.70 11.99 5.47
N PRO A 15 -22.79 11.43 6.29
CA PRO A 15 -21.36 11.55 6.02
C PRO A 15 -21.12 10.99 4.62
N ALA A 16 -20.60 11.82 3.72
CA ALA A 16 -20.12 11.34 2.44
C ALA A 16 -18.87 10.51 2.73
N LEU A 17 -18.98 9.19 2.59
CA LEU A 17 -17.79 8.34 2.48
C LEU A 17 -17.01 8.87 1.28
N ALA A 18 -15.79 9.34 1.51
CA ALA A 18 -14.93 9.84 0.45
C ALA A 18 -14.56 8.67 -0.47
N ALA A 19 -15.24 8.56 -1.61
CA ALA A 19 -14.84 7.61 -2.63
C ALA A 19 -13.50 8.06 -3.24
N PRO A 20 -12.60 7.13 -3.63
CA PRO A 20 -11.37 7.49 -4.31
C PRO A 20 -11.63 8.37 -5.54
N GLY A 21 -10.81 9.40 -5.71
CA GLY A 21 -10.84 10.21 -6.93
C GLY A 21 -10.54 9.33 -8.15
N MET A 22 -11.36 9.45 -9.20
CA MET A 22 -11.17 8.75 -10.46
C MET A 22 -10.98 9.75 -11.59
N TRP A 23 -10.02 9.47 -12.47
CA TRP A 23 -9.79 10.20 -13.71
C TRP A 23 -10.22 9.33 -14.88
N VAL A 24 -10.82 9.97 -15.88
CA VAL A 24 -11.31 9.29 -17.07
C VAL A 24 -10.69 9.96 -18.29
N VAL A 25 -9.95 9.18 -19.07
CA VAL A 25 -9.38 9.60 -20.35
C VAL A 25 -10.11 8.83 -21.45
N ARG A 26 -10.60 9.53 -22.47
CA ARG A 26 -11.41 8.94 -23.54
C ARG A 26 -11.03 9.49 -24.91
N ASP A 27 -11.14 8.64 -25.91
CA ASP A 27 -11.19 9.03 -27.31
C ASP A 27 -12.37 8.33 -28.02
N ALA A 28 -12.27 8.09 -29.33
CA ALA A 28 -13.37 7.55 -30.13
C ALA A 28 -13.71 6.08 -29.80
N ASP A 29 -12.74 5.28 -29.37
CA ASP A 29 -12.91 3.84 -29.16
C ASP A 29 -12.30 3.34 -27.84
N THR A 30 -11.60 4.20 -27.11
CA THR A 30 -10.89 3.85 -25.88
C THR A 30 -11.37 4.69 -24.70
N GLU A 31 -11.56 4.03 -23.57
CA GLU A 31 -11.79 4.66 -22.27
C GLU A 31 -10.86 4.05 -21.22
N ILE A 32 -10.07 4.91 -20.56
CA ILE A 32 -9.22 4.54 -19.44
C ILE A 32 -9.79 5.21 -18.19
N THR A 33 -10.12 4.40 -17.18
CA THR A 33 -10.41 4.88 -15.83
C THR A 33 -9.19 4.61 -14.95
N LEU A 34 -8.61 5.68 -14.40
CA LEU A 34 -7.48 5.63 -13.48
C LEU A 34 -7.93 6.06 -12.09
N PHE A 35 -7.49 5.34 -11.06
CA PHE A 35 -7.61 5.78 -9.68
C PHE A 35 -6.45 5.23 -8.85
N GLY A 36 -6.09 5.93 -7.78
CA GLY A 36 -5.04 5.49 -6.87
C GLY A 36 -5.54 4.36 -5.97
N THR A 37 -4.75 3.30 -5.87
CA THR A 37 -4.97 2.19 -4.94
C THR A 37 -4.27 2.45 -3.61
N VAL A 38 -4.62 1.65 -2.59
CA VAL A 38 -3.91 1.62 -1.32
C VAL A 38 -3.48 0.17 -1.09
N HIS A 39 -2.18 -0.05 -0.99
CA HIS A 39 -1.59 -1.39 -0.94
C HIS A 39 -1.99 -2.20 0.30
N ALA A 40 -2.31 -1.54 1.41
CA ALA A 40 -2.70 -2.20 2.65
C ALA A 40 -3.84 -1.42 3.32
N LEU A 41 -4.90 -2.14 3.68
CA LEU A 41 -6.09 -1.57 4.30
C LEU A 41 -6.48 -2.39 5.52
N ALA A 42 -7.35 -1.82 6.36
CA ALA A 42 -8.10 -2.61 7.32
C ALA A 42 -9.09 -3.52 6.57
N LYS A 43 -9.40 -4.68 7.15
CA LYS A 43 -10.21 -5.74 6.52
C LYS A 43 -11.56 -5.26 5.96
N ASP A 44 -12.21 -4.33 6.64
CA ASP A 44 -13.58 -3.89 6.34
C ASP A 44 -13.63 -2.45 5.77
N ASP A 45 -12.53 -1.97 5.19
CA ASP A 45 -12.48 -0.65 4.56
C ASP A 45 -13.48 -0.56 3.38
N PRO A 46 -14.39 0.45 3.35
CA PRO A 46 -15.48 0.53 2.37
C PRO A 46 -15.06 1.13 1.01
N TRP A 47 -13.81 0.93 0.57
CA TRP A 47 -13.30 1.51 -0.68
C TRP A 47 -14.03 1.04 -1.95
N PHE A 48 -14.52 -0.21 -2.01
CA PHE A 48 -15.11 -0.81 -3.22
C PHE A 48 -16.58 -0.41 -3.43
N GLY A 49 -16.83 0.89 -3.56
CA GLY A 49 -18.16 1.45 -3.77
C GLY A 49 -18.76 1.19 -5.16
N PRO A 50 -20.05 1.55 -5.37
CA PRO A 50 -20.75 1.31 -6.63
C PRO A 50 -20.07 1.88 -7.86
N ALA A 51 -19.39 3.03 -7.72
CA ALA A 51 -18.71 3.70 -8.83
C ALA A 51 -17.51 2.88 -9.33
N ILE A 52 -16.64 2.41 -8.43
CA ILE A 52 -15.50 1.55 -8.81
C ILE A 52 -16.00 0.23 -9.38
N LYS A 53 -17.02 -0.38 -8.75
CA LYS A 53 -17.62 -1.61 -9.25
C LYS A 53 -18.14 -1.45 -10.68
N ALA A 54 -18.86 -0.37 -10.98
CA ALA A 54 -19.37 -0.12 -12.32
C ALA A 54 -18.25 0.03 -13.36
N ARG A 55 -17.14 0.67 -12.99
CA ARG A 55 -15.95 0.82 -13.85
C ARG A 55 -15.25 -0.51 -14.10
N LEU A 56 -15.02 -1.30 -13.06
CA LEU A 56 -14.40 -2.62 -13.19
C LEU A 56 -15.27 -3.58 -14.01
N ASP A 57 -16.59 -3.58 -13.79
CA ASP A 57 -17.51 -4.45 -14.52
C ASP A 57 -17.52 -4.09 -16.03
N ALA A 58 -17.46 -2.78 -16.36
CA ALA A 58 -17.45 -2.28 -17.75
C ALA A 58 -16.09 -2.38 -18.46
N ALA A 59 -14.97 -2.42 -17.72
CA ALA A 59 -13.63 -2.45 -18.32
C ALA A 59 -13.30 -3.81 -18.97
N ASP A 60 -12.68 -3.80 -20.15
CA ASP A 60 -12.27 -5.05 -20.81
C ASP A 60 -10.99 -5.65 -20.22
N THR A 61 -10.14 -4.84 -19.60
CA THR A 61 -8.84 -5.23 -19.02
C THR A 61 -8.60 -4.48 -17.72
N LEU A 62 -8.05 -5.17 -16.73
CA LEU A 62 -7.51 -4.54 -15.53
C LEU A 62 -6.01 -4.32 -15.72
N VAL A 63 -5.56 -3.09 -15.47
CA VAL A 63 -4.14 -2.74 -15.44
C VAL A 63 -3.77 -2.37 -14.01
N LEU A 64 -2.77 -3.06 -13.46
CA LEU A 64 -2.17 -2.75 -12.16
C LEU A 64 -0.77 -2.16 -12.37
N GLU A 65 -0.18 -1.57 -11.33
CA GLU A 65 1.22 -1.11 -11.41
C GLU A 65 2.13 -2.29 -11.75
N THR A 66 2.06 -3.36 -10.97
CA THR A 66 2.77 -4.62 -11.23
C THR A 66 1.89 -5.83 -10.97
N ILE A 67 2.30 -6.99 -11.49
CA ILE A 67 1.71 -8.28 -11.16
C ILE A 67 2.65 -9.02 -10.22
N ILE A 68 2.18 -9.24 -8.99
CA ILE A 68 2.91 -10.04 -8.01
C ILE A 68 2.88 -11.51 -8.43
N PRO A 69 4.04 -12.19 -8.56
CA PRO A 69 4.08 -13.62 -8.84
C PRO A 69 3.29 -14.42 -7.79
N ALA A 70 2.40 -15.30 -8.25
CA ALA A 70 1.68 -16.22 -7.37
C ALA A 70 2.62 -17.26 -6.73
N ASP A 71 3.72 -17.58 -7.41
CA ASP A 71 4.79 -18.41 -6.86
C ASP A 71 5.64 -17.60 -5.88
N LYS A 72 5.44 -17.90 -4.59
CA LYS A 72 6.17 -17.27 -3.49
C LYS A 72 7.67 -17.51 -3.54
N ALA A 73 8.12 -18.65 -4.09
CA ALA A 73 9.56 -18.93 -4.21
C ALA A 73 10.19 -18.04 -5.30
N ALA A 74 9.48 -17.84 -6.42
CA ALA A 74 9.92 -16.91 -7.46
C ALA A 74 9.99 -15.48 -6.93
N LEU A 75 8.94 -15.01 -6.24
CA LEU A 75 8.94 -13.68 -5.62
C LEU A 75 10.08 -13.52 -4.60
N ALA A 76 10.26 -14.49 -3.70
CA ALA A 76 11.34 -14.45 -2.71
C ALA A 76 12.73 -14.42 -3.36
N SER A 77 12.93 -15.14 -4.46
CA SER A 77 14.19 -15.11 -5.21
C SER A 77 14.47 -13.72 -5.80
N ILE A 78 13.46 -13.04 -6.33
CA ILE A 78 13.60 -11.69 -6.89
C ILE A 78 13.93 -10.69 -5.77
N VAL A 79 13.16 -10.71 -4.67
CA VAL A 79 13.40 -9.83 -3.52
C VAL A 79 14.79 -10.05 -2.94
N MET A 80 15.25 -11.30 -2.79
CA MET A 80 16.59 -11.58 -2.29
C MET A 80 17.69 -11.10 -3.26
N ALA A 81 17.48 -11.23 -4.57
CA ALA A 81 18.45 -10.80 -5.57
C ALA A 81 18.63 -9.27 -5.60
N MET A 82 17.57 -8.51 -5.34
CA MET A 82 17.56 -7.03 -5.43
C MET A 82 17.62 -6.32 -4.08
N GLY A 83 17.33 -7.02 -2.98
CA GLY A 83 17.26 -6.42 -1.64
C GLY A 83 18.36 -6.88 -0.71
N THR A 84 19.40 -7.56 -1.22
CA THR A 84 20.54 -8.02 -0.42
C THR A 84 21.77 -7.17 -0.71
N ARG A 85 22.38 -6.65 0.36
CA ARG A 85 23.62 -5.89 0.27
C ARG A 85 24.81 -6.80 0.02
N ALA A 86 25.68 -6.37 -0.88
CA ALA A 86 26.97 -6.99 -1.11
C ALA A 86 27.87 -6.98 0.14
N VAL A 87 27.83 -5.89 0.92
CA VAL A 87 28.61 -5.74 2.16
C VAL A 87 27.63 -5.48 3.32
N PRO A 88 27.54 -6.40 4.29
CA PRO A 88 26.71 -6.19 5.47
C PRO A 88 27.12 -4.94 6.24
N LYS A 89 26.13 -4.18 6.71
CA LYS A 89 26.33 -3.00 7.55
C LYS A 89 25.24 -2.97 8.61
N PRO A 90 25.56 -2.80 9.90
CA PRO A 90 24.55 -2.70 10.95
C PRO A 90 23.46 -1.69 10.59
N LEU A 91 22.18 -2.10 10.61
CA LEU A 91 21.08 -1.20 10.25
C LEU A 91 21.01 0.03 11.17
N GLU A 92 21.31 -0.16 12.46
CA GLU A 92 21.44 0.92 13.45
C GLU A 92 22.50 1.96 13.10
N ALA A 93 23.56 1.56 12.37
CA ALA A 93 24.62 2.47 11.93
C ALA A 93 24.28 3.19 10.60
N ARG A 94 23.07 2.99 10.07
CA ARG A 94 22.58 3.67 8.86
C ARG A 94 21.59 4.79 9.18
N VAL A 95 20.97 4.75 10.36
CA VAL A 95 19.99 5.76 10.81
C VAL A 95 20.62 6.79 11.74
N SER A 96 19.96 7.93 11.90
CA SER A 96 20.33 8.96 12.86
C SER A 96 20.14 8.48 14.30
N LYS A 97 20.80 9.18 15.23
CA LYS A 97 20.62 8.94 16.68
C LYS A 97 19.17 9.14 17.14
N LYS A 98 18.38 9.96 16.43
CA LYS A 98 16.96 10.20 16.71
C LYS A 98 16.12 8.97 16.39
N ALA A 99 16.42 8.27 15.30
CA ALA A 99 15.63 7.15 14.80
C ALA A 99 16.02 5.78 15.40
N ALA A 100 17.21 5.66 16.01
CA ALA A 100 17.69 4.40 16.57
C ALA A 100 16.74 3.73 17.60
N PRO A 101 16.08 4.46 18.54
CA PRO A 101 15.12 3.84 19.45
C PRO A 101 13.89 3.25 18.73
N GLN A 102 13.37 3.97 17.72
CA GLN A 102 12.22 3.56 16.92
C GLN A 102 12.57 2.33 16.08
N LEU A 103 13.79 2.28 15.54
CA LEU A 103 14.29 1.11 14.81
C LEU A 103 14.26 -0.15 15.68
N ALA A 104 14.74 -0.08 16.92
CA ALA A 104 14.74 -1.23 17.82
C ALA A 104 13.32 -1.72 18.16
N LEU A 105 12.36 -0.79 18.30
CA LEU A 105 10.94 -1.13 18.50
C LEU A 105 10.31 -1.74 17.26
N ALA A 106 10.58 -1.17 16.07
CA ALA A 106 10.09 -1.66 14.80
C ALA A 106 10.58 -3.09 14.53
N ALA A 107 11.88 -3.35 14.75
CA ALA A 107 12.47 -4.67 14.56
C ALA A 107 11.79 -5.73 15.44
N GLN A 108 11.47 -5.42 16.70
CA GLN A 108 10.77 -6.34 17.60
C GLN A 108 9.38 -6.74 17.07
N ARG A 109 8.66 -5.84 16.40
CA ARG A 109 7.33 -6.13 15.81
C ARG A 109 7.39 -7.13 14.67
N THR A 110 8.54 -7.26 14.01
CA THR A 110 8.75 -8.23 12.93
C THR A 110 8.99 -9.65 13.43
N GLY A 111 9.40 -9.81 14.70
CA GLY A 111 9.90 -11.09 15.24
C GLY A 111 11.27 -11.51 14.70
N LEU A 112 11.92 -10.70 13.86
CA LEU A 112 13.25 -10.97 13.31
C LEU A 112 14.35 -10.39 14.22
N ALA A 113 15.50 -11.06 14.24
CA ALA A 113 16.69 -10.54 14.92
C ALA A 113 17.34 -9.42 14.09
N LEU A 114 17.81 -8.35 14.74
CA LEU A 114 18.47 -7.21 14.09
C LEU A 114 19.55 -7.59 13.05
N PRO A 115 20.44 -8.58 13.32
CA PRO A 115 21.45 -8.99 12.34
C PRO A 115 20.92 -9.53 11.01
N VAL A 116 19.64 -9.91 10.93
CA VAL A 116 18.99 -10.27 9.66
C VAL A 116 18.92 -9.06 8.73
N PHE A 117 18.61 -7.88 9.27
CA PHE A 117 18.50 -6.63 8.52
C PHE A 117 19.86 -6.08 8.08
N ASP A 118 20.95 -6.45 8.76
CA ASP A 118 22.30 -5.97 8.42
C ASP A 118 22.74 -6.40 7.02
N ARG A 119 22.12 -7.46 6.47
CA ARG A 119 22.34 -7.98 5.12
C ARG A 119 21.34 -7.47 4.09
N MET A 120 20.27 -6.83 4.54
CA MET A 120 19.27 -6.25 3.65
C MET A 120 19.70 -4.86 3.21
N ASP A 121 19.28 -4.48 2.01
CA ASP A 121 19.32 -3.09 1.60
C ASP A 121 18.41 -2.24 2.46
N THR A 122 18.78 -0.97 2.58
CA THR A 122 18.12 -0.05 3.50
C THR A 122 16.65 0.14 3.10
N TRP A 123 16.36 0.13 1.79
CA TRP A 123 14.98 0.17 1.29
C TRP A 123 14.17 -1.06 1.71
N LEU A 124 14.72 -2.27 1.59
CA LEU A 124 14.00 -3.50 1.92
C LEU A 124 13.72 -3.58 3.42
N ALA A 125 14.70 -3.18 4.24
CA ALA A 125 14.50 -3.08 5.68
C ALA A 125 13.37 -2.10 6.03
N ALA A 126 13.32 -0.92 5.40
CA ALA A 126 12.23 0.02 5.60
C ALA A 126 10.87 -0.58 5.26
N THR A 127 10.73 -1.23 4.10
CA THR A 127 9.49 -1.88 3.67
C THR A 127 9.01 -2.94 4.68
N ILE A 128 9.89 -3.86 5.09
CA ILE A 128 9.54 -4.93 6.05
C ILE A 128 9.13 -4.35 7.41
N LEU A 129 9.85 -3.34 7.91
CA LEU A 129 9.57 -2.70 9.20
C LEU A 129 8.24 -1.93 9.17
N GLY A 130 7.93 -1.27 8.04
CA GLY A 130 6.68 -0.57 7.79
C GLY A 130 5.50 -1.54 7.75
N GLU A 131 5.57 -2.58 6.91
CA GLU A 131 4.54 -3.61 6.78
C GLU A 131 4.24 -4.29 8.11
N ALA A 132 5.28 -4.71 8.84
CA ALA A 132 5.09 -5.35 10.14
C ALA A 132 4.39 -4.43 11.15
N SER A 133 4.61 -3.11 11.06
CA SER A 133 3.96 -2.16 11.96
C SER A 133 2.51 -1.91 11.60
N LEU A 134 2.15 -1.88 10.32
CA LEU A 134 0.76 -1.82 9.87
C LEU A 134 -0.01 -3.08 10.29
N ALA A 135 0.61 -4.25 10.17
CA ALA A 135 -0.01 -5.51 10.57
C ALA A 135 -0.39 -5.54 12.06
N GLN A 136 0.40 -4.89 12.94
CA GLN A 136 0.09 -4.80 14.37
C GLN A 136 -1.22 -4.04 14.67
N ILE A 137 -1.69 -3.20 13.75
CA ILE A 137 -2.95 -2.45 13.88
C ILE A 137 -4.04 -2.98 12.95
N GLY A 138 -3.85 -4.16 12.36
CA GLY A 138 -4.85 -4.82 11.50
C GLY A 138 -4.94 -4.24 10.08
N ILE A 139 -3.92 -3.50 9.65
CA ILE A 139 -3.77 -3.03 8.27
C ILE A 139 -2.82 -3.98 7.55
N GLU A 140 -3.29 -4.65 6.50
CA GLU A 140 -2.54 -5.74 5.86
C GLU A 140 -2.61 -5.64 4.34
N ALA A 141 -1.50 -5.98 3.66
CA ALA A 141 -1.44 -5.97 2.19
C ALA A 141 -2.45 -6.93 1.54
N ALA A 142 -2.76 -8.03 2.21
CA ALA A 142 -3.78 -8.98 1.74
C ALA A 142 -5.19 -8.38 1.68
N SER A 143 -5.44 -7.31 2.44
CA SER A 143 -6.70 -6.54 2.42
C SER A 143 -6.64 -5.31 1.52
N GLY A 144 -5.51 -5.09 0.83
CA GLY A 144 -5.32 -3.99 -0.10
C GLY A 144 -6.28 -4.03 -1.29
N VAL A 145 -6.28 -2.94 -2.06
CA VAL A 145 -7.18 -2.77 -3.20
C VAL A 145 -6.85 -3.74 -4.34
N GLU A 146 -5.56 -3.94 -4.62
CA GLU A 146 -5.05 -4.68 -5.78
C GLU A 146 -5.41 -6.17 -5.74
N PRO A 147 -5.22 -6.92 -4.62
CA PRO A 147 -5.63 -8.32 -4.55
C PRO A 147 -7.13 -8.53 -4.82
N ALA A 148 -7.97 -7.61 -4.35
CA ALA A 148 -9.41 -7.67 -4.56
C ALA A 148 -9.81 -7.39 -6.01
N LEU A 149 -9.19 -6.39 -6.65
CA LEU A 149 -9.39 -6.10 -8.07
C LEU A 149 -8.91 -7.26 -8.95
N ASP A 150 -7.70 -7.78 -8.70
CA ASP A 150 -7.12 -8.91 -9.43
C ASP A 150 -8.03 -10.14 -9.35
N ALA A 151 -8.43 -10.54 -8.14
CA ALA A 151 -9.30 -11.69 -7.93
C ALA A 151 -10.63 -11.55 -8.68
N ARG A 152 -11.24 -10.35 -8.64
CA ARG A 152 -12.52 -10.09 -9.30
C ARG A 152 -12.41 -10.02 -10.82
N ALA A 153 -11.35 -9.42 -11.35
CA ALA A 153 -11.09 -9.38 -12.80
C ALA A 153 -10.84 -10.79 -13.35
N ARG A 154 -9.99 -11.59 -12.68
CA ARG A 154 -9.73 -12.99 -13.07
C ARG A 154 -10.98 -13.86 -12.98
N ALA A 155 -11.79 -13.72 -11.93
CA ALA A 155 -13.05 -14.43 -11.80
C ALA A 155 -14.05 -14.07 -12.93
N ALA A 156 -13.97 -12.85 -13.48
CA ALA A 156 -14.75 -12.41 -14.63
C ALA A 156 -14.11 -12.77 -15.99
N GLY A 157 -12.97 -13.48 -16.01
CA GLY A 157 -12.24 -13.82 -17.23
C GLY A 157 -11.58 -12.63 -17.93
N LYS A 158 -11.45 -11.49 -17.25
CA LYS A 158 -10.80 -10.29 -17.81
C LYS A 158 -9.28 -10.47 -17.73
N PRO A 159 -8.51 -10.06 -18.77
CA PRO A 159 -7.06 -9.96 -18.68
C PRO A 159 -6.65 -9.02 -17.54
N VAL A 160 -5.59 -9.40 -16.83
CA VAL A 160 -4.93 -8.57 -15.82
C VAL A 160 -3.47 -8.43 -16.21
N ILE A 161 -3.02 -7.19 -16.40
CA ILE A 161 -1.66 -6.85 -16.83
C ILE A 161 -1.02 -5.82 -15.91
N GLY A 162 0.31 -5.81 -15.83
CA GLY A 162 1.09 -4.81 -15.11
C GLY A 162 1.58 -3.71 -16.04
N LEU A 163 1.71 -2.48 -15.53
CA LEU A 163 2.46 -1.41 -16.20
C LEU A 163 3.97 -1.72 -16.20
N GLU A 164 4.44 -2.37 -15.15
CA GLU A 164 5.84 -2.74 -14.95
C GLU A 164 5.99 -4.19 -14.48
N SER A 165 7.17 -4.78 -14.71
CA SER A 165 7.54 -6.05 -14.08
C SER A 165 7.87 -5.85 -12.60
N ILE A 166 7.77 -6.91 -11.80
CA ILE A 166 8.12 -6.81 -10.38
C ILE A 166 9.60 -6.44 -10.18
N GLU A 167 10.49 -6.86 -11.07
CA GLU A 167 11.90 -6.46 -11.08
C GLU A 167 12.07 -4.98 -11.38
N GLN A 168 11.27 -4.40 -12.28
CA GLN A 168 11.30 -2.96 -12.53
C GLN A 168 10.84 -2.19 -11.29
N GLN A 169 9.73 -2.63 -10.68
CA GLN A 169 9.19 -2.01 -9.47
C GLN A 169 10.22 -1.99 -8.33
N LEU A 170 10.76 -3.16 -7.98
CA LEU A 170 11.77 -3.27 -6.92
C LEU A 170 13.09 -2.59 -7.32
N GLY A 171 13.42 -2.60 -8.60
CA GLY A 171 14.57 -1.90 -9.16
C GLY A 171 14.54 -0.39 -8.95
N TYR A 172 13.36 0.24 -8.87
CA TYR A 172 13.27 1.66 -8.52
C TYR A 172 13.74 1.92 -7.07
N PHE A 173 13.43 1.01 -6.15
CA PHE A 173 13.90 1.13 -4.75
C PHE A 173 15.38 0.80 -4.62
N ASP A 174 15.83 -0.26 -5.29
CA ASP A 174 17.23 -0.69 -5.26
C ASP A 174 18.17 0.36 -5.89
N ALA A 175 17.73 1.02 -6.96
CA ALA A 175 18.49 2.08 -7.63
C ALA A 175 18.52 3.42 -6.86
N MET A 176 17.75 3.57 -5.77
CA MET A 176 17.81 4.79 -4.98
C MET A 176 19.21 4.97 -4.35
N PRO A 177 19.77 6.20 -4.37
CA PRO A 177 20.94 6.53 -3.57
C PRO A 177 20.74 6.13 -2.10
N GLU A 178 21.80 5.67 -1.43
CA GLU A 178 21.73 5.24 -0.02
C GLU A 178 21.11 6.32 0.89
N VAL A 179 21.37 7.60 0.61
CA VAL A 179 20.79 8.71 1.37
C VAL A 179 19.26 8.75 1.28
N ASP A 180 18.69 8.40 0.12
CA ASP A 180 17.24 8.38 -0.09
C ASP A 180 16.62 7.11 0.52
N GLN A 181 17.32 5.97 0.44
CA GLN A 181 16.89 4.76 1.15
C GLN A 181 16.88 4.97 2.67
N VAL A 182 17.90 5.64 3.23
CA VAL A 182 17.95 6.02 4.65
C VAL A 182 16.82 6.99 4.99
N ALA A 183 16.55 7.99 4.15
CA ALA A 183 15.43 8.90 4.35
C ALA A 183 14.08 8.16 4.37
N MET A 184 13.89 7.18 3.48
CA MET A 184 12.71 6.32 3.48
C MET A 184 12.59 5.49 4.77
N LEU A 185 13.70 4.91 5.25
CA LEU A 185 13.73 4.19 6.53
C LEU A 185 13.38 5.11 7.69
N GLU A 186 13.98 6.29 7.77
CA GLU A 186 13.70 7.24 8.86
C GLU A 186 12.26 7.75 8.83
N ALA A 187 11.72 8.05 7.65
CA ALA A 187 10.31 8.42 7.49
C ALA A 187 9.39 7.29 7.98
N THR A 188 9.67 6.05 7.55
CA THR A 188 8.94 4.86 8.01
C THR A 188 8.93 4.80 9.53
N LEU A 189 10.10 4.97 10.17
CA LEU A 189 10.27 4.89 11.63
C LEU A 189 9.59 6.04 12.38
N ASP A 190 9.59 7.25 11.82
CA ASP A 190 8.90 8.40 12.40
C ASP A 190 7.37 8.20 12.34
N ASP A 191 6.84 7.69 11.22
CA ASP A 191 5.40 7.40 11.05
C ASP A 191 4.90 6.31 12.01
N LEU A 192 5.76 5.39 12.45
CA LEU A 192 5.39 4.39 13.46
C LEU A 192 4.99 5.01 14.81
N GLY A 193 5.45 6.24 15.09
CA GLY A 193 5.06 7.00 16.27
C GLY A 193 3.65 7.59 16.17
N THR A 194 3.11 7.76 14.95
CA THR A 194 1.84 8.45 14.68
C THR A 194 0.79 7.59 13.98
N ALA A 195 1.14 6.42 13.44
CA ALA A 195 0.30 5.59 12.57
C ALA A 195 -1.13 5.35 13.08
N LYS A 196 -1.31 5.12 14.39
CA LYS A 196 -2.65 4.96 14.97
C LYS A 196 -3.50 6.24 14.93
N ALA A 197 -2.88 7.41 15.09
CA ALA A 197 -3.59 8.68 15.08
C ALA A 197 -3.99 9.11 13.65
N ASP A 198 -3.27 8.64 12.63
CA ASP A 198 -3.56 8.93 11.23
C ASP A 198 -4.54 7.93 10.59
N SER A 199 -4.58 6.67 11.06
CA SER A 199 -5.59 5.68 10.63
C SER A 199 -7.00 5.95 11.16
N ASP A 200 -7.11 6.71 12.25
CA ASP A 200 -8.38 7.02 12.93
C ASP A 200 -9.02 8.34 12.40
N ARG A 201 -8.45 8.95 11.34
CA ARG A 201 -8.92 10.20 10.70
C ARG A 201 -9.64 9.93 9.38
#